data_AF-A0A942PT91-F1
#
_entry.id   AF-A0A942PT91-F1
#
_cell.length_a   1.000
_cell.length_b   1.000
_cell.length_c   1.000
_cell.angle_alpha   90.00
_cell.angle_beta   90.00
_cell.angle_gamma   90.00
#
_symmetry.space_group_name_H-M   'P 1'
#
loop_
_entity.id
_entity.type
_entity.pdbx_description
1 polymer ?
#
loop_
_entity_poly.entity_id
_entity_poly.type
_entity_poly.pdbx_seq_one_letter_code
_entity_poly.pdbx_strand_id
1 'polypeptide(L)'
;MRTFPALLAGLCLAFDASSAAAQNLVIGKALFDSQCSSCHGQPPRLVSNGARAANNASMIRRAISGNSGGMRYLSTLSDTDLSDIAAYLGNYTGVPSNSATSSERLFNWAEWKYQSLLAPRATTQSISQYAVRYFSGSGLYVGVAGDTVYLYDQNNPGAGVNSLGSLAGFLSSAANDGF
;
A
#
# COMPACT_ATOMS: atom_id res chain seq x y z
N MET A 1 22.76 49.45 -39.29
CA MET A 1 22.59 48.65 -40.53
C MET A 1 23.14 47.26 -40.30
N ARG A 2 22.46 46.25 -40.85
CA ARG A 2 22.72 44.79 -40.85
C ARG A 2 21.93 43.94 -39.82
N THR A 3 20.68 43.69 -40.22
CA THR A 3 19.97 42.38 -40.36
C THR A 3 20.87 41.13 -40.33
N PHE A 4 20.50 39.91 -39.90
CA PHE A 4 19.30 39.05 -40.07
C PHE A 4 19.42 37.79 -39.13
N PRO A 5 18.46 36.84 -39.07
CA PRO A 5 18.09 36.06 -37.89
C PRO A 5 18.48 34.57 -37.99
N ALA A 6 18.28 33.78 -36.93
CA ALA A 6 18.10 32.33 -37.10
C ALA A 6 17.30 31.74 -35.94
N LEU A 7 16.08 31.31 -36.29
CA LEU A 7 15.29 30.37 -35.52
C LEU A 7 16.12 29.13 -35.17
N LEU A 8 16.08 28.69 -33.91
CA LEU A 8 16.18 27.28 -33.59
C LEU A 8 14.89 26.89 -32.88
N ALA A 9 13.99 26.29 -33.66
CA ALA A 9 12.88 25.50 -33.17
C ALA A 9 13.46 24.22 -32.53
N GLY A 10 13.64 24.27 -31.20
CA GLY A 10 13.97 23.09 -30.40
C GLY A 10 12.74 22.19 -30.28
N LEU A 11 12.82 21.06 -30.96
CA LEU A 11 11.93 19.91 -30.91
C LEU A 11 11.56 19.55 -29.45
N CYS A 12 10.36 19.93 -29.00
CA CYS A 12 9.76 19.39 -27.78
C CYS A 12 9.47 17.90 -28.02
N LEU A 13 10.36 17.04 -27.56
CA LEU A 13 10.05 15.63 -27.33
C LEU A 13 9.01 15.58 -26.21
N ALA A 14 7.74 15.52 -26.59
CA ALA A 14 6.69 15.08 -25.70
C ALA A 14 7.01 13.63 -25.33
N PHE A 15 7.57 13.41 -24.14
CA PHE A 15 7.44 12.13 -23.48
C PHE A 15 5.95 11.96 -23.20
N ASP A 16 5.27 11.20 -24.05
CA ASP A 16 4.02 10.56 -23.70
C ASP A 16 4.34 9.56 -22.57
N ALA A 17 4.39 10.09 -21.35
CA ALA A 17 4.17 9.30 -20.16
C ALA A 17 2.74 8.78 -20.32
N SER A 18 2.62 7.62 -20.97
CA SER A 18 1.45 6.76 -20.86
C SER A 18 1.18 6.72 -19.37
N SER A 19 0.08 7.34 -18.95
CA SER A 19 -0.38 7.22 -17.59
C SER A 19 -0.60 5.74 -17.39
N ALA A 20 0.39 5.05 -16.79
CA ALA A 20 0.14 3.80 -16.12
C ALA A 20 -1.10 4.10 -15.26
N ALA A 21 -2.23 3.49 -15.61
CA ALA A 21 -3.48 3.71 -14.90
C ALA A 21 -3.12 3.68 -13.41
N ALA A 22 -3.32 4.80 -12.72
CA ALA A 22 -2.81 4.96 -11.37
C ALA A 22 -3.32 3.78 -10.55
N GLN A 23 -2.40 2.89 -10.15
CA GLN A 23 -2.75 1.62 -9.55
C GLN A 23 -3.59 1.89 -8.30
N ASN A 24 -4.75 1.24 -8.22
CA ASN A 24 -5.70 1.49 -7.16
C ASN A 24 -5.60 0.39 -6.10
N LEU A 25 -4.92 0.69 -4.99
CA LEU A 25 -4.72 -0.25 -3.88
C LEU A 25 -6.04 -0.72 -3.25
N VAL A 26 -7.10 0.10 -3.27
CA VAL A 26 -8.43 -0.27 -2.74
C VAL A 26 -9.07 -1.33 -3.61
N ILE A 27 -9.08 -1.10 -4.93
CA ILE A 27 -9.63 -2.04 -5.91
C ILE A 27 -8.80 -3.33 -5.87
N GLY A 28 -7.48 -3.23 -5.89
CA GLY A 28 -6.56 -4.37 -5.82
C GLY A 28 -6.78 -5.23 -4.58
N LYS A 29 -6.98 -4.61 -3.42
CA LYS A 29 -7.34 -5.32 -2.18
C LYS A 29 -8.69 -6.01 -2.28
N ALA A 30 -9.74 -5.32 -2.73
CA ALA A 30 -11.07 -5.88 -2.84
C ALA A 30 -11.13 -7.07 -3.81
N LEU A 31 -10.41 -6.97 -4.92
CA LEU A 31 -10.24 -8.07 -5.87
C LEU A 31 -9.47 -9.23 -5.27
N PHE A 32 -8.34 -8.98 -4.58
CA PHE A 32 -7.59 -10.05 -3.91
C PHE A 32 -8.43 -10.76 -2.86
N ASP A 33 -9.13 -10.01 -2.00
CA ASP A 33 -9.96 -10.56 -0.94
C ASP A 33 -11.09 -11.45 -1.51
N SER A 34 -11.72 -11.04 -2.61
CA SER A 34 -12.83 -11.78 -3.22
C SER A 34 -12.40 -12.95 -4.12
N GLN A 35 -11.26 -12.82 -4.82
CA GLN A 35 -10.89 -13.75 -5.89
C GLN A 35 -9.70 -14.66 -5.53
N CYS A 36 -8.85 -14.25 -4.60
CA CYS A 36 -7.54 -14.88 -4.36
C CYS A 36 -7.36 -15.41 -2.94
N SER A 37 -7.95 -14.75 -1.94
CA SER A 37 -7.66 -14.99 -0.52
C SER A 37 -7.98 -16.41 -0.03
N SER A 38 -9.00 -17.07 -0.61
CA SER A 38 -9.41 -18.43 -0.22
C SER A 38 -8.34 -19.49 -0.50
N CYS A 39 -7.50 -19.28 -1.52
CA CYS A 39 -6.41 -20.19 -1.89
C CYS A 39 -5.03 -19.63 -1.53
N HIS A 40 -4.85 -18.31 -1.60
CA HIS A 40 -3.56 -17.66 -1.30
C HIS A 40 -3.42 -17.17 0.14
N GLY A 41 -4.49 -17.27 0.94
CA GLY A 41 -4.52 -16.86 2.34
C GLY A 41 -4.64 -15.35 2.55
N GLN A 42 -4.93 -14.97 3.78
CA GLN A 42 -4.87 -13.61 4.28
C GLN A 42 -3.95 -13.56 5.53
N PRO A 43 -2.98 -12.63 5.60
CA PRO A 43 -2.56 -11.73 4.53
C PRO A 43 -1.99 -12.52 3.33
N PRO A 44 -1.63 -11.91 2.18
CA PRO A 44 -1.07 -12.62 1.02
C PRO A 44 0.24 -13.32 1.40
N ARG A 45 0.17 -14.53 1.96
CA ARG A 45 1.32 -15.15 2.61
C ARG A 45 2.32 -15.64 1.56
N LEU A 46 3.59 -15.73 1.97
CA LEU A 46 4.67 -16.36 1.21
C LEU A 46 4.47 -17.88 1.03
N VAL A 47 3.63 -18.53 1.85
CA VAL A 47 3.42 -19.99 1.84
C VAL A 47 2.66 -20.52 0.61
N SER A 48 2.01 -19.66 -0.16
CA SER A 48 1.18 -20.04 -1.33
C SER A 48 1.57 -19.28 -2.60
N ASN A 49 2.80 -18.76 -2.67
CA ASN A 49 3.36 -18.00 -3.80
C ASN A 49 2.66 -16.67 -4.15
N GLY A 50 1.58 -16.27 -3.46
CA GLY A 50 0.81 -15.06 -3.81
C GLY A 50 1.65 -13.78 -3.80
N ALA A 51 2.52 -13.62 -2.81
CA ALA A 51 3.44 -12.48 -2.71
C ALA A 51 4.50 -12.42 -3.84
N ARG A 52 4.72 -13.49 -4.62
CA ARG A 52 5.72 -13.48 -5.72
C ARG A 52 5.32 -12.55 -6.86
N ALA A 53 4.03 -12.24 -6.99
CA ALA A 53 3.52 -11.34 -8.00
C ALA A 53 3.47 -9.86 -7.54
N ALA A 54 4.11 -9.52 -6.41
CA ALA A 54 4.31 -8.15 -5.96
C ALA A 54 4.77 -7.25 -7.11
N ASN A 55 3.98 -6.21 -7.41
CA ASN A 55 4.20 -5.25 -8.50
C ASN A 55 4.40 -5.88 -9.90
N ASN A 56 3.92 -7.12 -10.13
CA ASN A 56 4.09 -7.84 -11.38
C ASN A 56 2.78 -8.48 -11.90
N ALA A 57 1.91 -7.66 -12.50
CA ALA A 57 0.64 -8.09 -13.09
C ALA A 57 0.82 -9.20 -14.15
N SER A 58 1.89 -9.12 -14.94
CA SER A 58 2.22 -10.11 -15.95
C SER A 58 2.54 -11.50 -15.37
N MET A 59 3.00 -11.58 -14.12
CA MET A 59 3.14 -12.86 -13.43
C MET A 59 1.78 -13.44 -13.06
N ILE A 60 0.85 -12.61 -12.56
CA ILE A 60 -0.53 -13.04 -12.25
C ILE A 60 -1.22 -13.54 -13.53
N ARG A 61 -1.13 -12.76 -14.62
CA ARG A 61 -1.66 -13.15 -15.92
C ARG A 61 -1.11 -14.48 -16.40
N ARG A 62 0.20 -14.71 -16.27
CA ARG A 62 0.85 -15.98 -16.65
C ARG A 62 0.36 -17.17 -15.81
N ALA A 63 0.14 -16.98 -14.51
CA ALA A 63 -0.40 -18.02 -13.64
C ALA A 63 -1.85 -18.39 -14.03
N ILE A 64 -2.70 -17.39 -14.29
CA ILE A 64 -4.07 -17.58 -14.78
C ILE A 64 -4.04 -18.26 -16.16
N SER A 65 -3.20 -17.76 -17.08
CA SER A 65 -3.08 -18.27 -18.44
C SER A 65 -2.48 -19.68 -18.50
N GLY A 66 -1.70 -20.08 -17.50
CA GLY A 66 -1.16 -21.42 -17.32
C GLY A 66 -2.03 -22.34 -16.46
N ASN A 67 -3.18 -21.87 -15.96
CA ASN A 67 -4.02 -22.57 -15.00
C ASN A 67 -3.25 -23.09 -13.77
N SER A 68 -2.25 -22.34 -13.29
CA SER A 68 -1.47 -22.73 -12.13
C SER A 68 -2.39 -22.89 -10.92
N GLY A 69 -2.37 -24.06 -10.27
CA GLY A 69 -3.23 -24.32 -9.10
C GLY A 69 -4.74 -24.18 -9.36
N GLY A 70 -5.20 -24.24 -10.61
CA GLY A 70 -6.61 -24.07 -10.96
C GLY A 70 -7.06 -22.62 -11.24
N MET A 71 -6.14 -21.65 -11.30
CA MET A 71 -6.47 -20.22 -11.45
C MET A 71 -7.21 -19.81 -12.75
N ARG A 72 -7.48 -20.71 -13.70
CA ARG A 72 -8.15 -20.39 -14.99
C ARG A 72 -9.50 -19.68 -14.82
N TYR A 73 -10.23 -19.97 -13.74
CA TYR A 73 -11.54 -19.35 -13.49
C TYR A 73 -11.47 -17.83 -13.35
N LEU A 74 -10.28 -17.27 -13.09
CA LEU A 74 -10.01 -15.83 -12.99
C LEU A 74 -9.70 -15.17 -14.35
N SER A 75 -9.87 -15.87 -15.47
CA SER A 75 -9.56 -15.38 -16.81
C SER A 75 -10.38 -14.16 -17.26
N THR A 76 -11.43 -13.80 -16.51
CA THR A 76 -12.23 -12.59 -16.72
C THR A 76 -11.61 -11.33 -16.14
N LEU A 77 -10.58 -11.42 -15.29
CA LEU A 77 -9.89 -10.26 -14.73
C LEU A 77 -9.13 -9.50 -15.83
N SER A 78 -9.37 -8.20 -15.91
CA SER A 78 -8.75 -7.31 -16.89
C SER A 78 -7.27 -7.03 -16.59
N ASP A 79 -6.52 -6.46 -17.53
CA ASP A 79 -5.14 -6.01 -17.27
C ASP A 79 -5.08 -5.00 -16.12
N THR A 80 -6.08 -4.12 -16.03
CA THR A 80 -6.20 -3.13 -14.95
C THR A 80 -6.41 -3.81 -13.60
N ASP A 81 -7.33 -4.78 -13.51
CA ASP A 81 -7.56 -5.55 -12.28
C ASP A 81 -6.28 -6.24 -11.80
N LEU A 82 -5.53 -6.86 -12.74
CA LEU A 82 -4.28 -7.54 -12.42
C LEU A 82 -3.18 -6.55 -11.99
N SER A 83 -3.15 -5.35 -12.56
CA SER A 83 -2.25 -4.26 -12.14
C SER A 83 -2.55 -3.80 -10.72
N ASP A 84 -3.83 -3.59 -10.39
CA ASP A 84 -4.26 -3.18 -9.06
C ASP A 84 -3.96 -4.24 -7.99
N ILE A 85 -4.25 -5.51 -8.29
CA ILE A 85 -3.90 -6.64 -7.40
C ILE A 85 -2.38 -6.69 -7.20
N ALA A 86 -1.59 -6.58 -8.27
CA ALA A 86 -0.13 -6.62 -8.17
C ALA A 86 0.42 -5.48 -7.31
N ALA A 87 -0.15 -4.28 -7.42
CA ALA A 87 0.22 -3.13 -6.58
C ALA A 87 -0.10 -3.37 -5.10
N TYR A 88 -1.30 -3.90 -4.80
CA TYR A 88 -1.69 -4.29 -3.44
C TYR A 88 -0.72 -5.31 -2.83
N LEU A 89 -0.34 -6.34 -3.60
CA LEU A 89 0.63 -7.35 -3.19
C LEU A 89 2.02 -6.73 -2.93
N GLY A 90 2.45 -5.81 -3.80
CA GLY A 90 3.71 -5.10 -3.66
C GLY A 90 3.78 -4.29 -2.37
N ASN A 91 2.73 -3.54 -2.08
CA ASN A 91 2.66 -2.75 -0.86
C ASN A 91 2.73 -3.63 0.39
N TYR A 92 2.04 -4.79 0.42
CA TYR A 92 2.16 -5.74 1.51
C TYR A 92 3.60 -6.26 1.71
N THR A 93 4.30 -6.67 0.64
CA THR A 93 5.68 -7.17 0.76
C THR A 93 6.68 -6.13 1.23
N GLY A 94 6.38 -4.85 1.02
CA GLY A 94 7.18 -3.74 1.53
C GLY A 94 7.03 -3.53 3.03
N VAL A 95 6.02 -4.12 3.69
CA VAL A 95 5.71 -3.90 5.11
C VAL A 95 6.24 -5.07 5.96
N PRO A 96 7.26 -4.88 6.82
CA PRO A 96 7.78 -5.94 7.67
C PRO A 96 6.80 -6.28 8.80
N SER A 97 6.38 -7.55 8.92
CA SER A 97 5.57 -8.01 10.05
C SER A 97 6.38 -8.32 11.31
N ASN A 98 7.68 -8.61 11.16
CA ASN A 98 8.60 -9.01 12.23
C ASN A 98 9.36 -7.84 12.87
N SER A 99 8.71 -6.70 13.10
CA SER A 99 9.36 -5.55 13.72
C SER A 99 9.67 -5.76 15.21
N ALA A 100 10.81 -5.22 15.65
CA ALA A 100 11.33 -5.40 17.01
C ALA A 100 10.50 -4.69 18.09
N THR A 101 9.78 -3.62 17.76
CA THR A 101 8.94 -2.89 18.71
C THR A 101 7.45 -3.06 18.40
N SER A 102 6.64 -3.01 19.46
CA SER A 102 5.18 -3.07 19.38
C SER A 102 4.58 -1.93 18.54
N SER A 103 5.11 -0.71 18.66
CA SER A 103 4.66 0.43 17.86
C SER A 103 4.95 0.24 16.37
N GLU A 104 6.12 -0.28 16.01
CA GLU A 104 6.44 -0.59 14.61
C GLU A 104 5.52 -1.65 14.02
N ARG A 105 5.27 -2.73 14.77
CA ARG A 105 4.32 -3.78 14.33
C ARG A 105 2.93 -3.20 14.09
N LEU A 106 2.45 -2.35 14.99
CA LEU A 106 1.18 -1.65 14.82
C LEU A 106 1.18 -0.80 13.55
N PHE A 107 2.17 0.07 13.37
CA PHE A 107 2.20 0.98 12.22
C PHE A 107 2.30 0.24 10.89
N ASN A 108 3.05 -0.86 10.87
CA ASN A 108 3.19 -1.72 9.70
C ASN A 108 1.85 -2.43 9.40
N TRP A 109 1.22 -3.04 10.40
CA TRP A 109 -0.10 -3.64 10.22
C TRP A 109 -1.13 -2.61 9.74
N ALA A 110 -1.17 -1.43 10.36
CA ALA A 110 -2.13 -0.38 10.02
C ALA A 110 -1.93 0.13 8.59
N GLU A 111 -0.68 0.32 8.15
CA GLU A 111 -0.36 0.63 6.75
C GLU A 111 -0.94 -0.42 5.80
N TRP A 112 -0.70 -1.72 6.06
CA TRP A 112 -1.25 -2.78 5.21
C TRP A 112 -2.78 -2.89 5.28
N LYS A 113 -3.38 -2.71 6.45
CA LYS A 113 -4.82 -2.88 6.65
C LYS A 113 -5.61 -1.72 6.04
N TYR A 114 -5.08 -0.51 6.16
CA TYR A 114 -5.72 0.74 5.78
C TYR A 114 -4.94 1.47 4.67
N GLN A 115 -4.41 0.75 3.67
CA GLN A 115 -3.52 1.30 2.62
C GLN A 115 -4.06 2.52 1.89
N SER A 116 -5.39 2.67 1.79
CA SER A 116 -6.02 3.85 1.17
C SER A 116 -5.85 5.13 1.98
N LEU A 117 -5.64 5.00 3.29
CA LEU A 117 -5.48 6.10 4.23
C LEU A 117 -4.03 6.20 4.71
N LEU A 118 -3.38 5.07 4.92
CA LEU A 118 -2.10 4.95 5.60
C LEU A 118 -1.00 4.51 4.62
N ALA A 119 -0.94 5.15 3.46
CA ALA A 119 0.17 5.03 2.51
C ALA A 119 0.43 6.39 1.81
N PRO A 120 1.67 6.65 1.35
CA PRO A 120 2.89 5.91 1.66
C PRO A 120 3.39 6.19 3.10
N ARG A 121 4.08 5.23 3.74
CA ARG A 121 4.70 5.47 5.05
C ARG A 121 5.89 6.43 4.99
N ALA A 122 6.02 7.25 6.02
CA ALA A 122 7.30 7.84 6.43
C ALA A 122 8.04 6.94 7.42
N THR A 123 9.33 7.22 7.63
CA THR A 123 10.09 6.66 8.75
C THR A 123 9.43 7.06 10.07
N THR A 124 9.32 6.12 11.01
CA THR A 124 8.82 6.42 12.36
C THR A 124 9.75 7.40 13.07
N GLN A 125 9.15 8.40 13.71
CA GLN A 125 9.84 9.45 14.44
C GLN A 125 9.47 9.36 15.92
N SER A 126 10.42 9.71 16.79
CA SER A 126 10.14 9.89 18.22
C SER A 126 9.95 11.38 18.50
N ILE A 127 8.75 11.76 18.95
CA ILE A 127 8.40 13.14 19.28
C ILE A 127 7.94 13.15 20.75
N SER A 128 8.79 13.63 21.65
CA SER A 128 8.55 13.55 23.10
C SER A 128 8.29 12.09 23.51
N GLN A 129 7.14 11.80 24.14
CA GLN A 129 6.72 10.45 24.55
C GLN A 129 6.08 9.61 23.44
N TYR A 130 5.91 10.17 22.24
CA TYR A 130 5.25 9.50 21.13
C TYR A 130 6.24 8.86 20.17
N ALA A 131 6.00 7.60 19.80
CA ALA A 131 6.43 7.08 18.50
C ALA A 131 5.36 7.43 17.48
N VAL A 132 5.71 8.05 16.36
CA VAL A 132 4.74 8.59 15.39
C VAL A 132 5.15 8.26 13.97
N ARG A 133 4.18 7.92 13.13
CA ARG A 133 4.36 7.81 11.68
C ARG A 133 3.40 8.72 10.95
N TYR A 134 3.93 9.46 9.99
CA TYR A 134 3.18 10.31 9.07
C TYR A 134 2.89 9.59 7.76
N PHE A 135 1.70 9.82 7.22
CA PHE A 135 1.22 9.27 5.95
C PHE A 135 0.86 10.42 5.01
N SER A 136 1.74 10.72 4.07
CA SER A 136 1.63 11.92 3.22
C SER A 136 0.47 11.88 2.23
N GLY A 137 -0.04 10.69 1.89
CA GLY A 137 -1.19 10.54 1.02
C GLY A 137 -2.50 11.07 1.63
N SER A 138 -2.61 11.06 2.95
CA SER A 138 -3.82 11.47 3.69
C SER A 138 -3.60 12.64 4.65
N GLY A 139 -2.35 13.00 4.96
CA GLY A 139 -2.05 13.99 6.00
C GLY A 139 -2.25 13.45 7.42
N LEU A 140 -2.38 12.13 7.60
CA LEU A 140 -2.61 11.51 8.90
C LEU A 140 -1.29 11.20 9.62
N TYR A 141 -1.32 11.39 10.93
CA TYR A 141 -0.31 10.90 11.86
C TYR A 141 -0.93 9.81 12.71
N VAL A 142 -0.29 8.63 12.76
CA VAL A 142 -0.62 7.56 13.71
C VAL A 142 0.50 7.53 14.75
N GLY A 143 0.14 7.65 16.02
CA GLY A 143 1.09 7.73 17.13
C GLY A 143 0.81 6.70 18.22
N VAL A 144 1.83 6.38 19.00
CA VAL A 144 1.73 5.56 20.21
C VAL A 144 2.46 6.28 21.33
N ALA A 145 1.79 6.49 22.46
CA ALA A 145 2.41 6.93 23.71
C ALA A 145 1.92 6.06 24.86
N GLY A 146 2.86 5.46 25.59
CA GLY A 146 2.53 4.42 26.57
C GLY A 146 1.81 3.24 25.89
N ASP A 147 0.64 2.87 26.42
CA ASP A 147 -0.22 1.82 25.86
C ASP A 147 -1.35 2.40 24.99
N THR A 148 -1.33 3.69 24.62
CA THR A 148 -2.43 4.30 23.86
C THR A 148 -2.02 4.64 22.43
N VAL A 149 -2.89 4.30 21.49
CA VAL A 149 -2.77 4.65 20.07
C VAL A 149 -3.56 5.93 19.80
N TYR A 150 -2.95 6.83 19.02
CA TYR A 150 -3.50 8.13 18.69
C TYR A 150 -3.55 8.36 17.19
N LEU A 151 -4.52 9.16 16.75
CA LEU A 151 -4.62 9.68 15.40
C LEU A 151 -4.65 11.21 15.45
N TYR A 152 -3.92 11.84 14.55
CA TYR A 152 -4.00 13.28 14.32
C TYR A 152 -4.11 13.54 12.81
N ASP A 153 -5.03 14.40 12.43
CA ASP A 153 -5.25 14.82 11.05
C ASP A 153 -4.69 16.22 10.83
N GLN A 154 -3.62 16.33 10.05
CA GLN A 154 -3.00 17.61 9.73
C GLN A 154 -3.92 18.53 8.91
N ASN A 155 -4.83 17.95 8.13
CA ASN A 155 -5.78 18.70 7.32
C ASN A 155 -6.96 19.21 8.14
N ASN A 156 -7.14 18.70 9.37
CA ASN A 156 -8.15 19.14 10.32
C ASN A 156 -7.57 19.30 11.73
N PRO A 157 -6.67 20.29 11.94
CA PRO A 157 -5.99 20.46 13.22
C PRO A 157 -6.95 20.77 14.38
N GLY A 158 -8.14 21.33 14.08
CA GLY A 158 -9.17 21.63 15.07
C GLY A 158 -9.77 20.39 15.74
N ALA A 159 -9.65 19.21 15.11
CA ALA A 159 -10.05 17.93 15.71
C ALA A 159 -9.09 17.44 16.81
N GLY A 160 -7.90 18.03 16.91
CA GLY A 160 -6.89 17.66 17.90
C GLY A 160 -6.39 16.22 17.76
N VAL A 161 -5.69 15.75 18.79
CA VAL A 161 -5.16 14.38 18.86
C VAL A 161 -6.24 13.47 19.46
N ASN A 162 -6.67 12.47 18.69
CA ASN A 162 -7.74 11.56 19.05
C ASN A 162 -7.17 10.24 19.57
N SER A 163 -7.63 9.78 20.74
CA SER A 163 -7.29 8.46 21.26
C SER A 163 -8.14 7.39 20.57
N LEU A 164 -7.48 6.38 20.00
CA LEU A 164 -8.13 5.29 19.28
C LEU A 164 -8.32 4.01 20.11
N GLY A 165 -7.58 3.87 21.22
CA GLY A 165 -7.61 2.67 22.07
C GLY A 165 -6.22 2.19 22.48
N SER A 166 -6.14 0.95 22.98
CA SER A 166 -4.89 0.40 23.50
C SER A 166 -4.02 -0.24 22.43
N LEU A 167 -2.69 -0.09 22.57
CA LEU A 167 -1.71 -0.73 21.70
C LEU A 167 -1.85 -2.25 21.74
N ALA A 168 -2.03 -2.82 22.93
CA ALA A 168 -2.28 -4.26 23.09
C ALA A 168 -3.54 -4.73 22.33
N GLY A 169 -4.61 -3.91 22.31
CA GLY A 169 -5.83 -4.22 21.57
C GLY A 169 -5.59 -4.28 20.07
N PHE A 170 -4.93 -3.27 19.51
CA PHE A 170 -4.60 -3.26 18.07
C PHE A 170 -3.60 -4.34 17.67
N LEU A 171 -2.62 -4.67 18.52
CA LEU A 171 -1.71 -5.80 18.26
C LEU A 171 -2.45 -7.14 18.25
N SER A 172 -3.49 -7.28 19.06
CA SER A 172 -4.36 -8.46 19.03
C SER A 172 -5.16 -8.52 17.72
N SER A 173 -5.65 -7.37 17.23
CA SER A 173 -6.27 -7.26 15.91
C SER A 173 -5.29 -7.62 14.78
N ALA A 174 -4.04 -7.15 14.87
CA ALA A 174 -2.98 -7.48 13.91
C ALA A 174 -2.71 -8.98 13.86
N ALA A 175 -2.54 -9.62 15.02
CA ALA A 175 -2.33 -11.06 15.12
C ALA A 175 -3.52 -11.86 14.56
N ASN A 176 -4.76 -11.42 14.83
CA ASN A 176 -5.97 -12.04 14.27
C ASN A 176 -6.06 -11.91 12.74
N ASP A 177 -5.54 -10.82 12.19
CA ASP A 177 -5.39 -10.64 10.75
C ASP A 177 -4.22 -11.44 10.16
N GLY A 178 -3.44 -12.14 10.99
CA GLY A 178 -2.30 -12.96 10.58
C GLY A 178 -1.03 -12.15 10.31
N PHE A 179 -0.95 -10.92 10.83
CA PHE A 179 0.17 -10.00 10.74
C PHE A 179 1.13 -10.13 11.93
#